data_AF-A0A2E2HGC5-F1
#
_entry.id   AF-A0A2E2HGC5-F1
#
_cell.length_a   1.000
_cell.length_b   1.000
_cell.length_c   1.000
_cell.angle_alpha   90.00
_cell.angle_beta   90.00
_cell.angle_gamma   90.00
#
_symmetry.space_group_name_H-M   'P 1'
#
loop_
_entity.id
_entity.type
_entity.pdbx_description
1 polymer ?
#
loop_
_entity_poly.entity_id
_entity_poly.type
_entity_poly.pdbx_seq_one_letter_code
_entity_poly.pdbx_strand_id
1 'polypeptide(L)'
;MEEGSKPQFSEILFPGGPPKNVAETKQTLDLYKIMVASSESLVGRRQAVNTFFLTMNGALLTASGLIVKSSDGDKLGWIGIAVLAVAGAILCGAWRSLITSFGQLNSGKFQVINTIERYLGTAIYAAEWEALGRGENPDIYRSFTSREIWVPNALLALHIITVFVAFGLGTDIL
;
A
#
# COMPACT_ATOMS: atom_id res chain seq x y z
N MET A 1 -12.22 -37.58 -6.09
CA MET A 1 -11.28 -36.59 -6.66
C MET A 1 -10.31 -36.30 -5.56
N GLU A 2 -9.09 -36.82 -5.68
CA GLU A 2 -8.06 -36.73 -4.64
C GLU A 2 -7.58 -35.27 -4.59
N GLU A 3 -7.89 -34.58 -3.50
CA GLU A 3 -7.46 -33.20 -3.26
C GLU A 3 -5.96 -33.23 -2.96
N GLY A 4 -5.14 -33.22 -4.01
CA GLY A 4 -3.68 -33.28 -3.90
C GLY A 4 -3.17 -32.17 -2.98
N SER A 5 -2.46 -32.56 -1.92
CA SER A 5 -1.83 -31.62 -0.97
C SER A 5 -1.07 -30.54 -1.74
N LYS A 6 -1.39 -29.27 -1.48
CA LYS A 6 -0.68 -28.14 -2.11
C LYS A 6 0.83 -28.28 -1.81
N PRO A 7 1.72 -28.06 -2.80
CA PRO A 7 3.15 -28.18 -2.60
C PRO A 7 3.64 -27.20 -1.52
N GLN A 8 4.62 -27.60 -0.72
CA GLN A 8 5.17 -26.72 0.31
C GLN A 8 5.91 -25.55 -0.35
N PHE A 9 5.91 -24.38 0.29
CA PHE A 9 6.54 -23.16 -0.23
C PHE A 9 8.01 -23.39 -0.67
N SER A 10 8.78 -24.15 0.10
CA SER A 10 10.16 -24.48 -0.23
C SER A 10 10.31 -25.36 -1.47
N GLU A 11 9.35 -26.25 -1.73
CA GLU A 11 9.34 -27.12 -2.93
C GLU A 11 9.05 -26.29 -4.19
N ILE A 12 8.21 -25.25 -4.07
CA ILE A 12 7.95 -24.30 -5.15
C ILE A 12 9.19 -23.45 -5.43
N LEU A 13 9.87 -22.98 -4.37
CA LEU A 13 11.04 -22.10 -4.51
C LEU A 13 12.26 -22.86 -5.05
N PHE A 14 12.42 -24.12 -4.67
CA PHE A 14 13.53 -24.98 -5.06
C PHE A 14 13.03 -26.31 -5.67
N PRO A 15 12.51 -26.30 -6.91
CA PRO A 15 11.95 -27.50 -7.52
C PRO A 15 12.99 -28.61 -7.76
N GLY A 16 14.27 -28.24 -7.91
CA GLY A 16 15.41 -29.18 -8.01
C GLY A 16 16.10 -29.47 -6.65
N GLY A 17 15.57 -28.92 -5.56
CA GLY A 17 16.19 -28.87 -4.25
C GLY A 17 17.20 -27.72 -4.08
N PRO A 18 17.81 -27.62 -2.88
CA PRO A 18 18.85 -26.64 -2.57
C PRO A 18 20.04 -26.66 -3.54
N PRO A 19 20.75 -25.53 -3.73
CA PRO A 19 21.96 -25.51 -4.53
C PRO A 19 23.03 -26.44 -3.93
N LYS A 20 23.65 -27.27 -4.78
CA LYS A 20 24.57 -28.34 -4.37
C LYS A 20 26.04 -28.00 -4.61
N ASN A 21 26.30 -26.99 -5.43
CA ASN A 21 27.64 -26.60 -5.84
C ASN A 21 27.74 -25.07 -6.00
N VAL A 22 28.96 -24.59 -6.25
CA VAL A 22 29.27 -23.16 -6.39
C VAL A 22 28.52 -22.53 -7.57
N ALA A 23 28.34 -23.25 -8.68
CA ALA A 23 27.63 -22.73 -9.84
C ALA A 23 26.13 -22.51 -9.55
N GLU A 24 25.47 -23.47 -8.91
CA GLU A 24 24.07 -23.37 -8.47
C GLU A 24 23.89 -22.30 -7.38
N THR A 25 24.87 -22.15 -6.48
CA THR A 25 24.87 -21.08 -5.47
C THR A 25 24.95 -19.70 -6.13
N LYS A 26 25.77 -19.55 -7.18
CA LYS A 26 25.86 -18.32 -7.96
C LYS A 26 24.55 -18.00 -8.69
N GLN A 27 23.90 -19.00 -9.30
CA GLN A 27 22.57 -18.83 -9.91
C GLN A 27 21.53 -18.40 -8.86
N THR A 28 21.58 -19.00 -7.67
CA THR A 28 20.71 -18.66 -6.54
C THR A 28 20.92 -17.21 -6.09
N LEU A 29 22.18 -16.75 -6.04
CA LEU A 29 22.52 -15.35 -5.77
C LEU A 29 21.97 -14.39 -6.84
N ASP A 30 21.95 -14.78 -8.11
CA ASP A 30 21.39 -13.94 -9.17
C ASP A 30 19.85 -13.85 -9.08
N LEU A 31 19.17 -14.95 -8.75
CA LEU A 31 17.72 -14.93 -8.45
C LEU A 31 17.40 -14.11 -7.20
N TYR A 32 18.23 -14.19 -6.16
CA TYR A 32 18.14 -13.34 -4.97
C TYR A 32 18.18 -11.86 -5.34
N LYS A 33 19.18 -11.43 -6.14
CA LYS A 33 19.28 -10.03 -6.59
C LYS A 33 18.06 -9.59 -7.39
N ILE A 34 17.51 -10.44 -8.26
CA ILE A 34 16.28 -10.16 -9.00
C ILE A 34 15.10 -9.94 -8.03
N MET A 35 14.98 -10.78 -7.00
CA MET A 35 13.93 -10.63 -5.99
C MET A 35 14.07 -9.35 -5.17
N VAL A 36 15.30 -9.01 -4.76
CA VAL A 36 15.61 -7.77 -4.05
C VAL A 36 15.25 -6.55 -4.91
N ALA A 37 15.73 -6.48 -6.15
CA ALA A 37 15.42 -5.39 -7.08
C ALA A 37 13.90 -5.27 -7.35
N SER A 38 13.20 -6.40 -7.42
CA SER A 38 11.75 -6.42 -7.55
C SER A 38 11.03 -5.87 -6.31
N SER A 39 11.60 -6.06 -5.11
CA SER A 39 11.11 -5.48 -3.85
C SER A 39 11.31 -3.97 -3.83
N GLU A 40 12.49 -3.49 -4.20
CA GLU A 40 12.78 -2.05 -4.27
C GLU A 40 11.90 -1.32 -5.30
N SER A 41 11.72 -1.92 -6.49
CA SER A 41 10.79 -1.41 -7.50
C SER A 41 9.34 -1.31 -6.99
N LEU A 42 8.91 -2.27 -6.16
CA LEU A 42 7.59 -2.24 -5.53
C LEU A 42 7.45 -1.06 -4.57
N VAL A 43 8.48 -0.79 -3.77
CA VAL A 43 8.52 0.38 -2.86
C VAL A 43 8.46 1.69 -3.66
N GLY A 44 9.22 1.80 -4.75
CA GLY A 44 9.18 2.98 -5.63
C GLY A 44 7.79 3.22 -6.23
N ARG A 45 7.13 2.16 -6.73
CA ARG A 45 5.76 2.24 -7.25
C ARG A 45 4.74 2.66 -6.18
N ARG A 46 4.90 2.19 -4.94
CA ARG A 46 4.06 2.60 -3.81
C ARG A 46 4.16 4.11 -3.54
N GLN A 47 5.37 4.68 -3.57
CA GLN A 47 5.57 6.13 -3.43
C GLN A 47 4.90 6.94 -4.54
N ALA A 48 4.99 6.46 -5.79
CA ALA A 48 4.30 7.08 -6.92
C ALA A 48 2.77 7.04 -6.76
N VAL A 49 2.21 5.91 -6.31
CA VAL A 49 0.78 5.77 -6.01
C VAL A 49 0.33 6.70 -4.88
N ASN A 50 1.12 6.81 -3.81
CA ASN A 50 0.83 7.75 -2.71
C ASN A 50 0.79 9.20 -3.20
N THR A 51 1.76 9.59 -4.03
CA THR A 51 1.83 10.93 -4.61
C THR A 51 0.65 11.22 -5.54
N PHE A 52 0.24 10.24 -6.35
CA PHE A 52 -0.94 10.34 -7.21
C PHE A 52 -2.20 10.62 -6.40
N PHE A 53 -2.47 9.82 -5.35
CA PHE A 53 -3.69 10.00 -4.55
C PHE A 53 -3.69 11.29 -3.74
N LEU A 54 -2.54 11.72 -3.22
CA LEU A 54 -2.39 13.04 -2.58
C LEU A 54 -2.75 14.17 -3.54
N THR A 55 -2.18 14.13 -4.75
CA THR A 55 -2.41 15.15 -5.79
C THR A 55 -3.89 15.20 -6.17
N MET A 56 -4.52 14.04 -6.42
CA MET A 56 -5.94 13.97 -6.77
C MET A 56 -6.84 14.51 -5.66
N ASN A 57 -6.58 14.14 -4.41
CA ASN A 57 -7.36 14.67 -3.28
C ASN A 57 -7.15 16.18 -3.11
N GLY A 58 -5.91 16.67 -3.25
CA GLY A 58 -5.62 18.10 -3.21
C GLY A 58 -6.35 18.88 -4.31
N ALA A 59 -6.42 18.33 -5.53
CA ALA A 59 -7.18 18.92 -6.63
C ALA A 59 -8.69 18.98 -6.33
N LEU A 60 -9.28 17.90 -5.80
CA LEU A 60 -10.69 17.86 -5.40
C LEU A 60 -11.01 18.87 -4.30
N LEU A 61 -10.16 18.98 -3.28
CA LEU A 61 -10.31 19.96 -2.20
C LEU A 61 -10.20 21.40 -2.73
N THR A 62 -9.26 21.65 -3.63
CA THR A 62 -9.09 22.96 -4.28
C THR A 62 -10.32 23.33 -5.10
N ALA A 63 -10.82 22.41 -5.92
CA ALA A 63 -12.04 22.61 -6.69
C ALA A 63 -13.25 22.88 -5.79
N SER A 64 -13.40 22.13 -4.69
CA SER A 64 -14.46 22.35 -3.70
C SER A 64 -14.36 23.74 -3.06
N GLY A 65 -13.16 24.19 -2.69
CA GLY A 65 -12.94 25.53 -2.13
C GLY A 65 -13.23 26.66 -3.12
N LEU A 66 -12.95 26.46 -4.41
CA LEU A 66 -13.32 27.41 -5.45
C LEU A 66 -14.83 27.53 -5.60
N ILE A 67 -15.56 26.40 -5.56
CA ILE A 67 -17.03 26.40 -5.61
C ILE A 67 -17.61 27.15 -4.41
N VAL A 68 -17.14 26.86 -3.19
CA VAL A 68 -17.56 27.59 -1.97
C VAL A 68 -17.39 29.10 -2.13
N LYS A 69 -16.29 29.54 -2.75
CA LYS A 69 -16.02 30.96 -2.98
C LYS A 69 -16.93 31.60 -4.04
N SER A 70 -17.33 30.85 -5.07
CA SER A 70 -18.03 31.40 -6.25
C SER A 70 -19.53 31.19 -6.26
N SER A 71 -20.07 30.21 -5.52
CA SER A 71 -21.47 29.78 -5.64
C SER A 71 -22.44 30.63 -4.83
N ASP A 72 -21.96 31.57 -4.01
CA ASP A 72 -22.75 32.43 -3.10
C ASP A 72 -23.75 31.63 -2.24
N GLY A 73 -23.39 30.38 -1.92
CA GLY A 73 -24.23 29.46 -1.15
C GLY A 73 -25.37 28.81 -1.94
N ASP A 74 -25.45 28.94 -3.26
CA ASP A 74 -26.53 28.34 -4.04
C ASP A 74 -26.55 26.80 -3.99
N LYS A 75 -27.72 26.22 -4.28
CA LYS A 75 -27.96 24.77 -4.19
C LYS A 75 -27.07 23.98 -5.16
N LEU A 76 -26.78 24.52 -6.34
CA LEU A 76 -25.96 23.85 -7.34
C LEU A 76 -24.50 23.75 -6.89
N GLY A 77 -23.96 24.77 -6.22
CA GLY A 77 -22.65 24.75 -5.61
C GLY A 77 -22.51 23.66 -4.56
N TRP A 78 -23.48 23.54 -3.64
CA TRP A 78 -23.48 22.48 -2.63
C TRP A 78 -23.58 21.08 -3.23
N ILE A 79 -24.40 20.87 -4.27
CA ILE A 79 -24.45 19.59 -4.99
C ILE A 79 -23.09 19.28 -5.64
N GLY A 80 -22.45 20.27 -6.26
CA GLY A 80 -21.11 20.11 -6.85
C GLY A 80 -20.06 19.70 -5.81
N ILE A 81 -20.06 20.34 -4.65
CA ILE A 81 -19.18 19.98 -3.51
C ILE A 81 -19.45 18.55 -3.04
N ALA A 82 -20.72 18.16 -2.88
CA ALA A 82 -21.09 16.80 -2.47
C ALA A 82 -20.56 15.75 -3.45
N VAL A 83 -20.69 15.99 -4.77
CA VAL A 83 -20.17 15.08 -5.80
C VAL A 83 -18.64 14.95 -5.72
N LEU A 84 -17.92 16.06 -5.59
CA LEU A 84 -16.45 16.03 -5.45
C LEU A 84 -16.00 15.31 -4.17
N ALA A 85 -16.72 15.51 -3.07
CA ALA A 85 -16.42 14.86 -1.80
C ALA A 85 -16.68 13.34 -1.86
N VAL A 86 -17.77 12.90 -2.50
CA VAL A 86 -18.01 11.46 -2.75
C VAL A 86 -16.89 10.86 -3.59
N ALA A 87 -16.46 11.54 -4.66
CA ALA A 87 -15.32 11.08 -5.47
C ALA A 87 -14.03 10.97 -4.63
N GLY A 88 -13.76 11.96 -3.77
CA GLY A 88 -12.63 11.94 -2.85
C GLY A 88 -12.67 10.79 -1.85
N ALA A 89 -13.84 10.49 -1.28
CA ALA A 89 -14.04 9.36 -0.38
C ALA A 89 -13.75 8.01 -1.08
N ILE A 90 -14.23 7.83 -2.31
CA ILE A 90 -13.96 6.64 -3.14
C ILE A 90 -12.45 6.50 -3.39
N LEU A 91 -11.77 7.59 -3.77
CA LEU A 91 -10.33 7.60 -3.98
C LEU A 91 -9.56 7.23 -2.71
N CYS A 92 -9.98 7.71 -1.54
CA CYS A 92 -9.35 7.34 -0.26
C CYS A 92 -9.53 5.85 0.06
N GLY A 93 -10.70 5.27 -0.24
CA GLY A 93 -10.93 3.83 -0.12
C GLY A 93 -9.99 3.00 -1.01
N ALA A 94 -9.89 3.39 -2.29
CA ALA A 94 -8.97 2.75 -3.24
C ALA A 94 -7.50 2.87 -2.80
N TRP A 95 -7.11 4.04 -2.29
CA TRP A 95 -5.76 4.30 -1.80
C TRP A 95 -5.38 3.38 -0.63
N ARG A 96 -6.26 3.23 0.37
CA ARG A 96 -6.05 2.30 1.50
C ARG A 96 -5.85 0.85 1.03
N SER A 97 -6.69 0.42 0.10
CA SER A 97 -6.63 -0.93 -0.47
C SER A 97 -5.27 -1.18 -1.14
N LEU A 98 -4.79 -0.22 -1.94
CA LEU A 98 -3.50 -0.32 -2.61
C LEU A 98 -2.32 -0.31 -1.63
N ILE A 99 -2.29 0.58 -0.64
CA ILE A 99 -1.25 0.59 0.42
C ILE A 99 -1.16 -0.77 1.13
N THR A 100 -2.31 -1.38 1.43
CA THR A 100 -2.38 -2.70 2.07
C THR A 100 -1.83 -3.78 1.15
N SER A 101 -2.24 -3.77 -0.12
CA SER A 101 -1.80 -4.73 -1.13
C SER A 101 -0.29 -4.68 -1.37
N PHE A 102 0.29 -3.47 -1.41
CA PHE A 102 1.75 -3.29 -1.48
C PHE A 102 2.46 -3.92 -0.28
N GLY A 103 1.95 -3.71 0.94
CA GLY A 103 2.51 -4.30 2.16
C GLY A 103 2.45 -5.83 2.15
N GLN A 104 1.32 -6.41 1.74
CA GLN A 104 1.13 -7.86 1.63
C GLN A 104 2.08 -8.48 0.60
N LEU A 105 2.16 -7.90 -0.60
CA LEU A 105 3.05 -8.39 -1.65
C LEU A 105 4.53 -8.28 -1.23
N ASN A 106 4.92 -7.18 -0.57
CA ASN A 106 6.28 -7.02 -0.07
C ASN A 106 6.61 -8.06 1.00
N SER A 107 5.67 -8.38 1.89
CA SER A 107 5.85 -9.42 2.92
C SER A 107 6.09 -10.80 2.28
N GLY A 108 5.35 -11.15 1.23
CA GLY A 108 5.58 -12.38 0.47
C GLY A 108 6.93 -12.40 -0.26
N LYS A 109 7.35 -11.28 -0.86
CA LYS A 109 8.69 -11.16 -1.46
C LYS A 109 9.79 -11.36 -0.43
N PHE A 110 9.63 -10.78 0.76
CA PHE A 110 10.58 -10.89 1.85
C PHE A 110 10.72 -12.33 2.35
N GLN A 111 9.63 -13.10 2.38
CA GLN A 111 9.68 -14.53 2.69
C GLN A 111 10.53 -15.31 1.68
N VAL A 112 10.39 -15.01 0.37
CA VAL A 112 11.22 -15.61 -0.68
C VAL A 112 12.69 -15.23 -0.49
N ILE A 113 12.98 -13.94 -0.31
CA ILE A 113 14.34 -13.40 -0.11
C ILE A 113 15.01 -14.11 1.08
N ASN A 114 14.39 -14.11 2.25
CA ASN A 114 14.96 -14.73 3.46
C ASN A 114 15.12 -16.25 3.34
N THR A 115 14.28 -16.91 2.55
CA THR A 115 14.41 -18.36 2.32
C THR A 115 15.58 -18.66 1.40
N ILE A 116 15.82 -17.82 0.38
CA ILE A 116 16.99 -17.92 -0.48
C ILE A 116 18.28 -17.69 0.31
N GLU A 117 18.28 -16.74 1.24
CA GLU A 117 19.46 -16.41 2.06
C GLU A 117 20.02 -17.58 2.88
N ARG A 118 19.21 -18.62 3.17
CA ARG A 118 19.66 -19.85 3.84
C ARG A 118 20.74 -20.62 3.07
N TYR A 119 20.87 -20.35 1.77
CA TYR A 119 21.84 -20.99 0.89
C TYR A 119 22.95 -20.05 0.43
N LEU A 120 23.00 -18.83 0.98
CA LEU A 120 24.04 -17.85 0.73
C LEU A 120 24.98 -17.78 1.95
N GLY A 121 26.15 -17.16 1.76
CA GLY A 121 27.14 -17.01 2.84
C GLY A 121 26.71 -16.05 3.95
N THR A 122 25.71 -15.19 3.70
CA THR A 122 25.21 -14.18 4.64
C THR A 122 23.73 -13.92 4.40
N ALA A 123 22.96 -13.75 5.46
CA ALA A 123 21.52 -13.50 5.42
C ALA A 123 21.19 -12.08 5.88
N ILE A 124 21.44 -11.09 5.01
CA ILE A 124 21.37 -9.66 5.36
C ILE A 124 19.94 -9.20 5.64
N TYR A 125 18.95 -9.68 4.88
CA TYR A 125 17.55 -9.31 5.11
C TYR A 125 16.96 -10.07 6.30
N ALA A 126 17.33 -11.33 6.50
CA ALA A 126 16.93 -12.05 7.71
C ALA A 126 17.47 -11.37 8.98
N ALA A 127 18.74 -10.92 8.95
CA ALA A 127 19.34 -10.17 10.05
C ALA A 127 18.67 -8.80 10.26
N GLU A 128 18.33 -8.07 9.19
CA GLU A 128 17.56 -6.83 9.27
C GLU A 128 16.19 -7.08 9.95
N TRP A 129 15.49 -8.14 9.57
CA TRP A 129 14.19 -8.49 10.17
C TRP A 129 14.30 -8.77 11.66
N GLU A 130 15.35 -9.47 12.07
CA GLU A 130 15.63 -9.73 13.47
C GLU A 130 15.92 -8.43 14.24
N ALA A 131 16.72 -7.54 13.66
CA ALA A 131 17.03 -6.24 14.25
C ALA A 131 15.79 -5.34 14.39
N LEU A 132 14.79 -5.51 13.50
CA LEU A 132 13.48 -4.88 13.59
C LEU A 132 12.50 -5.59 14.55
N GLY A 133 12.97 -6.56 15.33
CA GLY A 133 12.15 -7.30 16.29
C GLY A 133 11.01 -8.07 15.63
N ARG A 134 11.19 -8.48 14.37
CA ARG A 134 10.20 -9.23 13.57
C ARG A 134 8.81 -8.59 13.49
N GLY A 135 8.72 -7.29 13.72
CA GLY A 135 7.43 -6.58 13.79
C GLY A 135 6.53 -6.99 14.97
N GLU A 136 7.06 -7.73 15.95
CA GLU A 136 6.33 -8.18 17.14
C GLU A 136 6.22 -7.05 18.18
N ASN A 137 7.20 -6.13 18.21
CA ASN A 137 7.21 -4.99 19.10
C ASN A 137 7.04 -3.65 18.32
N PRO A 138 5.89 -2.97 18.45
CA PRO A 138 5.62 -1.68 17.80
C PRO A 138 6.50 -0.51 18.26
N ASP A 139 7.24 -0.65 19.36
CA ASP A 139 8.21 0.34 19.84
C ASP A 139 9.56 0.19 19.14
N ILE A 140 9.86 -1.01 18.60
CA ILE A 140 11.05 -1.28 17.79
C ILE A 140 10.77 -0.96 16.33
N TYR A 141 9.68 -1.52 15.78
CA TYR A 141 9.34 -1.33 14.37
C TYR A 141 7.83 -1.27 14.15
N ARG A 142 7.42 -0.30 13.33
CA ARG A 142 6.07 -0.23 12.77
C ARG A 142 6.15 -0.25 11.27
N SER A 143 5.34 -1.11 10.65
CA SER A 143 5.32 -1.22 9.19
C SER A 143 4.94 0.11 8.54
N PHE A 144 5.55 0.43 7.40
CA PHE A 144 5.18 1.60 6.60
C PHE A 144 3.67 1.63 6.29
N THR A 145 3.06 0.47 6.04
CA THR A 145 1.61 0.30 5.82
C THR A 145 0.79 0.83 7.01
N SER A 146 1.18 0.54 8.24
CA SER A 146 0.47 1.03 9.43
C SER A 146 0.46 2.56 9.53
N ARG A 147 1.53 3.22 9.08
CA ARG A 147 1.68 4.68 9.13
C ARG A 147 1.00 5.36 7.95
N GLU A 148 1.21 4.86 6.74
CA GLU A 148 0.67 5.47 5.53
C GLU A 148 -0.85 5.41 5.45
N ILE A 149 -1.51 4.42 6.09
CA ILE A 149 -2.98 4.32 6.14
C ILE A 149 -3.64 5.51 6.86
N TRP A 150 -2.91 6.25 7.72
CA TRP A 150 -3.47 7.41 8.42
C TRP A 150 -3.92 8.53 7.48
N VAL A 151 -3.13 8.80 6.43
CA VAL A 151 -3.42 9.89 5.49
C VAL A 151 -4.73 9.69 4.73
N PRO A 152 -4.98 8.55 4.04
CA PRO A 152 -6.25 8.33 3.38
C PRO A 152 -7.42 8.21 4.37
N ASN A 153 -7.20 7.73 5.61
CA ASN A 153 -8.27 7.73 6.62
C ASN A 153 -8.68 9.15 7.03
N ALA A 154 -7.70 10.04 7.23
CA ALA A 154 -7.98 11.43 7.59
C ALA A 154 -8.71 12.16 6.45
N LEU A 155 -8.27 11.97 5.20
CA LEU A 155 -8.94 12.54 4.03
C LEU A 155 -10.32 11.92 3.80
N LEU A 156 -10.50 10.63 4.04
CA LEU A 156 -11.81 9.98 3.98
C LEU A 156 -12.77 10.60 4.99
N ALA A 157 -12.34 10.80 6.24
CA ALA A 157 -13.15 11.45 7.25
C ALA A 157 -13.53 12.88 6.84
N LEU A 158 -12.57 13.65 6.30
CA LEU A 158 -12.80 14.99 5.78
C LEU A 158 -13.85 15.00 4.66
N HIS A 159 -13.73 14.10 3.68
CA HIS A 159 -14.70 13.99 2.58
C HIS A 159 -16.08 13.59 3.08
N ILE A 160 -16.17 12.66 4.03
CA ILE A 160 -17.44 12.25 4.63
C ILE A 160 -18.11 13.45 5.34
N ILE A 161 -17.35 14.22 6.11
CA ILE A 161 -17.85 15.45 6.77
C ILE A 161 -18.35 16.44 5.73
N THR A 162 -17.58 16.68 4.66
CA THR A 162 -17.97 17.58 3.57
C THR A 162 -19.27 17.16 2.89
N VAL A 163 -19.47 15.85 2.69
CA VAL A 163 -20.74 15.31 2.17
C VAL A 163 -21.91 15.67 3.09
N PHE A 164 -21.78 15.43 4.40
CA PHE A 164 -22.85 15.76 5.36
C PHE A 164 -23.15 17.26 5.42
N VAL A 165 -22.11 18.10 5.42
CA VAL A 165 -22.27 19.57 5.43
C VAL A 165 -22.96 20.04 4.15
N ALA A 166 -22.55 19.54 2.99
CA ALA A 166 -23.15 19.90 1.71
C ALA A 166 -24.62 19.49 1.63
N PHE A 167 -25.00 18.34 2.19
CA PHE A 167 -26.40 17.94 2.26
C PHE A 167 -27.21 18.74 3.28
N GLY A 168 -26.67 19.03 4.47
CA GLY A 168 -27.37 19.83 5.50
C GLY A 168 -27.62 21.27 5.05
N LEU A 169 -26.58 21.95 4.56
CA LEU A 169 -26.71 23.32 4.04
C LEU A 169 -27.51 23.36 2.74
N GLY A 170 -27.46 22.31 1.92
CA GLY A 170 -28.27 22.20 0.71
C GLY A 170 -29.76 22.01 0.96
N THR A 171 -30.16 21.50 2.15
CA THR A 171 -31.56 21.33 2.53
C THR A 171 -32.18 22.55 3.21
N ASP A 172 -31.37 23.40 3.87
CA ASP A 172 -31.84 24.58 4.61
C ASP A 172 -32.16 25.80 3.72
N ILE A 173 -31.89 25.73 2.40
CA ILE A 173 -32.17 26.79 1.41
C ILE A 173 -33.54 26.53 0.72
N LEU A 174 -34.53 26.03 1.47
CA LEU A 174 -35.92 25.79 1.03
C LEU A 174 -36.88 26.57 1.92
#